data_AF-A0ABD3RAG1-F1
#
_entry.id   AF-A0ABD3RAG1-F1
#
_cell.length_a   1.000
_cell.length_b   1.000
_cell.length_c   1.000
_cell.angle_alpha   90.00
_cell.angle_beta   90.00
_cell.angle_gamma   90.00
#
_symmetry.space_group_name_H-M   'P 1'
#
loop_
_entity.id
_entity.type
_entity.pdbx_description
1 polymer ?
#
loop_
_entity_poly.entity_id
_entity_poly.type
_entity_poly.pdbx_seq_one_letter_code
_entity_poly.pdbx_strand_id
1 'polypeptide(L)'
;MASTKRLLKERASIARDPIPYVTFHDDDDDGDERMSDSSSSSTDINRWRFVLALDPNHDVLGDAVEIGVAANSPYCNIPASLSLSSSSSSSSRGGAVGVLLASVTRATKVSRKSTSSEVAAGGGGGGGQSSSSSSSSSSSEGGRSAYFAFQLDFPPNYPFKPPVITVLGPTYHPNIKQTTGEMCDSVLTGEGWGPTLNVRKICMRLRKFLCEPDPDHPLEDDIARLLVEQPGEYAKIAHKHALENATMAKAMDAMARGKQAK
;
A
#
# COMPACT_ATOMS: atom_id res chain seq x y z
N MET A 1 11.68 17.60 24.75
CA MET A 1 10.84 16.95 25.79
C MET A 1 9.36 16.88 25.44
N ALA A 2 8.70 17.95 24.96
CA ALA A 2 7.27 17.90 24.59
C ALA A 2 6.96 16.92 23.44
N SER A 3 7.80 16.92 22.38
CA SER A 3 7.69 15.98 21.25
C SER A 3 7.77 14.51 21.70
N THR A 4 8.79 14.15 22.48
CA THR A 4 9.00 12.78 23.01
C THR A 4 7.79 12.24 23.79
N LYS A 5 7.21 13.05 24.71
CA LYS A 5 6.02 12.64 25.47
C LYS A 5 4.81 12.40 24.57
N ARG A 6 4.63 13.22 23.53
CA ARG A 6 3.57 13.05 22.54
C ARG A 6 3.75 11.74 21.77
N LEU A 7 4.96 11.45 21.30
CA LEU A 7 5.27 10.22 20.56
C LEU A 7 5.06 8.96 21.41
N LEU A 8 5.52 8.95 22.66
CA LEU A 8 5.24 7.84 23.60
C LEU A 8 3.73 7.60 23.77
N LYS A 9 2.95 8.69 23.93
CA LYS A 9 1.50 8.60 24.07
C LYS A 9 0.85 8.03 22.80
N GLU A 10 1.31 8.44 21.62
CA GLU A 10 0.80 7.90 20.36
C GLU A 10 1.14 6.41 20.19
N ARG A 11 2.36 5.97 20.53
CA ARG A 11 2.77 4.56 20.46
C ARG A 11 1.94 3.70 21.42
N ALA A 12 1.75 4.16 22.66
CA ALA A 12 0.88 3.49 23.62
C ALA A 12 -0.61 3.50 23.20
N SER A 13 -1.04 4.48 22.40
CA SER A 13 -2.39 4.49 21.83
C SER A 13 -2.53 3.41 20.75
N ILE A 14 -1.56 3.30 19.85
CA ILE A 14 -1.55 2.32 18.75
C ILE A 14 -1.39 0.90 19.29
N ALA A 15 -0.59 0.68 20.32
CA ALA A 15 -0.45 -0.64 20.95
C ALA A 15 -1.77 -1.13 21.57
N ARG A 16 -2.60 -0.22 22.11
CA ARG A 16 -3.91 -0.57 22.69
C ARG A 16 -5.01 -0.72 21.64
N ASP A 17 -4.92 0.05 20.58
CA ASP A 17 -5.87 0.07 19.47
C ASP A 17 -5.07 0.08 18.17
N PRO A 18 -4.70 -1.10 17.63
CA PRO A 18 -3.90 -1.20 16.41
C PRO A 18 -4.57 -0.50 15.23
N ILE A 19 -3.75 -0.03 14.29
CA ILE A 19 -4.26 0.53 13.04
C ILE A 19 -4.49 -0.64 12.07
N PRO A 20 -5.73 -0.85 11.56
CA PRO A 20 -5.98 -1.92 10.60
C PRO A 20 -5.03 -1.87 9.41
N TYR A 21 -4.48 -3.02 9.03
CA TYR A 21 -3.60 -3.20 7.87
C TYR A 21 -2.27 -2.44 7.93
N VAL A 22 -1.91 -1.97 9.12
CA VAL A 22 -0.63 -1.35 9.40
C VAL A 22 0.10 -2.19 10.44
N THR A 23 1.29 -2.66 10.09
CA THR A 23 2.16 -3.40 11.00
C THR A 23 3.37 -2.53 11.31
N PHE A 24 3.48 -2.05 12.54
CA PHE A 24 4.67 -1.33 13.00
C PHE A 24 5.82 -2.29 13.24
N HIS A 25 7.05 -1.81 12.98
CA HIS A 25 8.26 -2.49 13.41
C HIS A 25 8.69 -1.89 14.75
N ASP A 26 8.73 -2.74 15.77
CA ASP A 26 9.41 -2.42 17.02
C ASP A 26 10.85 -2.92 16.87
N ASP A 27 11.84 -2.02 16.83
CA ASP A 27 13.27 -2.34 16.77
C ASP A 27 13.79 -3.00 18.08
N ASP A 28 12.90 -3.55 18.90
CA ASP A 28 13.20 -4.08 20.24
C ASP A 28 13.53 -5.60 20.23
N ASP A 29 13.61 -6.24 19.04
CA ASP A 29 13.86 -7.68 18.87
C ASP A 29 15.19 -7.99 18.15
N ASP A 30 16.23 -7.18 18.38
CA ASP A 30 17.60 -7.65 18.09
C ASP A 30 18.02 -8.61 19.22
N GLY A 31 17.75 -9.90 19.00
CA GLY A 31 18.16 -11.01 19.86
C GLY A 31 19.68 -11.22 19.94
N ASP A 32 20.42 -10.19 20.34
CA ASP A 32 21.84 -10.29 20.65
C ASP A 32 22.02 -10.33 22.18
N GLU A 33 22.03 -11.56 22.73
CA GLU A 33 22.58 -11.86 24.07
C GLU A 33 24.12 -11.66 24.11
N ARG A 34 24.63 -10.54 23.59
CA ARG A 34 25.99 -10.10 23.89
C ARG A 34 25.96 -9.02 24.94
N MET A 35 26.16 -9.46 26.19
CA MET A 35 26.62 -8.59 27.26
C MET A 35 27.89 -7.83 26.83
N SER A 36 27.73 -6.55 26.49
CA SER A 36 28.81 -5.57 26.60
C SER A 36 28.21 -4.23 27.01
N ASP A 37 28.52 -3.84 28.25
CA ASP A 37 28.28 -2.53 28.84
C ASP A 37 28.67 -1.40 27.87
N SER A 38 27.70 -0.55 27.52
CA SER A 38 27.84 0.92 27.45
C SER A 38 26.57 1.53 26.86
N SER A 39 25.84 2.28 27.69
CA SER A 39 24.70 3.15 27.36
C SER A 39 23.59 2.51 26.52
N SER A 40 22.51 2.09 27.20
CA SER A 40 21.17 1.85 26.65
C SER A 40 20.94 2.60 25.33
N SER A 41 20.97 1.86 24.22
CA SER A 41 20.54 2.31 22.91
C SER A 41 19.08 2.71 23.04
N SER A 42 18.83 3.97 23.34
CA SER A 42 17.50 4.55 23.27
C SER A 42 17.10 4.46 21.80
N THR A 43 16.26 3.47 21.47
CA THR A 43 15.51 3.40 20.21
C THR A 43 15.11 4.82 19.83
N ASP A 44 15.49 5.27 18.63
CA ASP A 44 15.22 6.62 18.16
C ASP A 44 13.70 6.78 18.05
N ILE A 45 13.05 7.19 19.15
CA ILE A 45 11.59 7.37 19.22
C ILE A 45 11.06 8.36 18.18
N ASN A 46 11.96 9.14 17.60
CA ASN A 46 11.68 10.07 16.52
C ASN A 46 11.68 9.41 15.13
N ARG A 47 11.94 8.10 15.01
CA ARG A 47 11.90 7.36 13.74
C ARG A 47 11.02 6.14 13.87
N TRP A 48 9.92 6.11 13.13
CA TRP A 48 8.99 4.98 13.14
C TRP A 48 8.95 4.32 11.77
N ARG A 49 8.88 2.99 11.74
CA ARG A 49 8.69 2.22 10.51
C ARG A 49 7.45 1.36 10.60
N PHE A 50 6.75 1.24 9.49
CA PHE A 50 5.59 0.34 9.38
C PHE A 50 5.38 -0.14 7.95
N VAL A 51 4.73 -1.30 7.81
CA VAL A 51 4.19 -1.78 6.54
C VAL A 51 2.71 -1.48 6.50
N LEU A 52 2.26 -0.88 5.40
CA LEU A 52 0.86 -0.67 5.06
C LEU A 52 0.47 -1.67 3.97
N ALA A 53 -0.60 -2.44 4.21
CA ALA A 53 -1.18 -3.35 3.23
C ALA A 53 -2.38 -2.70 2.52
N LEU A 54 -2.30 -2.61 1.19
CA LEU A 54 -3.45 -2.39 0.32
C LEU A 54 -4.03 -3.73 -0.04
N ASP A 55 -5.21 -4.06 0.47
CA ASP A 55 -5.86 -5.34 0.25
C ASP A 55 -7.32 -5.13 -0.19
N PRO A 56 -7.69 -5.53 -1.41
CA PRO A 56 -9.06 -5.40 -1.93
C PRO A 56 -10.12 -6.10 -1.08
N ASN A 57 -9.77 -7.17 -0.35
CA ASN A 57 -10.72 -7.87 0.52
C ASN A 57 -11.13 -7.05 1.75
N HIS A 58 -10.43 -5.94 1.99
CA HIS A 58 -10.56 -5.10 3.18
C HIS A 58 -11.26 -3.76 2.91
N ASP A 59 -11.86 -3.58 1.74
CA ASP A 59 -12.56 -2.36 1.35
C ASP A 59 -13.93 -2.16 2.03
N VAL A 60 -14.34 -3.10 2.88
CA VAL A 60 -15.62 -3.08 3.62
C VAL A 60 -15.60 -2.26 4.92
N LEU A 61 -14.52 -1.53 5.21
CA LEU A 61 -14.44 -0.66 6.40
C LEU A 61 -15.37 0.57 6.26
N GLY A 62 -15.98 0.99 7.37
CA GLY A 62 -16.92 2.13 7.43
C GLY A 62 -16.35 3.47 6.97
N ASP A 63 -15.02 3.60 6.88
CA ASP A 63 -14.30 4.81 6.50
C ASP A 63 -13.67 4.71 5.09
N ALA A 64 -14.06 3.73 4.25
CA ALA A 64 -13.47 3.50 2.91
C ALA A 64 -13.48 4.74 2.00
N VAL A 65 -14.45 5.65 2.17
CA VAL A 65 -14.52 6.93 1.45
C VAL A 65 -13.39 7.89 1.88
N GLU A 66 -12.99 7.85 3.16
CA GLU A 66 -11.93 8.72 3.69
C GLU A 66 -10.53 8.14 3.48
N ILE A 67 -10.39 6.81 3.44
CA ILE A 67 -9.07 6.13 3.43
C ILE A 67 -8.72 5.48 2.08
N GLY A 68 -9.61 5.55 1.11
CA GLY A 68 -9.45 4.96 -0.21
C GLY A 68 -9.80 3.47 -0.28
N VAL A 69 -10.24 3.06 -1.47
CA VAL A 69 -10.64 1.68 -1.80
C VAL A 69 -9.44 1.00 -2.48
N ALA A 70 -8.85 -0.01 -1.83
CA ALA A 70 -7.66 -0.71 -2.31
C ALA A 70 -7.90 -1.42 -3.65
N ALA A 71 -9.12 -1.90 -3.90
CA ALA A 71 -9.51 -2.48 -5.18
C ALA A 71 -9.40 -1.49 -6.35
N ASN A 72 -9.48 -0.18 -6.09
CA ASN A 72 -9.31 0.87 -7.09
C ASN A 72 -7.84 1.22 -7.33
N SER A 73 -6.93 0.77 -6.45
CA SER A 73 -5.51 1.07 -6.59
C SER A 73 -4.92 0.29 -7.77
N PRO A 74 -4.09 0.94 -8.61
CA PRO A 74 -3.38 0.28 -9.71
C PRO A 74 -2.41 -0.81 -9.24
N TYR A 75 -2.09 -0.85 -7.94
CA TYR A 75 -1.19 -1.85 -7.35
C TYR A 75 -1.87 -3.19 -7.07
N CYS A 76 -3.17 -3.18 -6.78
CA CYS A 76 -3.90 -4.39 -6.39
C CYS A 76 -4.60 -5.06 -7.57
N ASN A 77 -5.19 -4.26 -8.46
CA ASN A 77 -5.91 -4.72 -9.63
C ASN A 77 -5.56 -3.86 -10.85
N ILE A 78 -5.52 -4.49 -12.03
CA ILE A 78 -5.66 -3.75 -13.29
C ILE A 78 -7.17 -3.55 -13.48
N PRO A 79 -7.69 -2.30 -13.52
CA PRO A 79 -9.11 -2.06 -13.66
C PRO A 79 -9.67 -2.79 -14.89
N ALA A 80 -10.80 -3.50 -14.73
CA ALA A 80 -11.37 -4.30 -15.81
C ALA A 80 -11.72 -3.48 -17.08
N SER A 81 -12.05 -2.19 -16.91
CA SER A 81 -12.26 -1.24 -18.00
C SER A 81 -11.00 -0.91 -18.79
N LEU A 82 -9.81 -1.15 -18.22
CA LEU A 82 -8.51 -0.86 -18.81
C LEU A 82 -7.80 -2.13 -19.33
N SER A 83 -8.27 -3.32 -18.91
CA SER A 83 -7.72 -4.62 -19.36
C SER A 83 -8.12 -4.99 -20.80
N LEU A 84 -9.17 -4.37 -21.34
CA LEU A 84 -9.70 -4.60 -22.71
C LEU A 84 -8.76 -4.16 -23.85
N SER A 85 -7.56 -3.68 -23.55
CA SER A 85 -6.59 -3.24 -24.57
C SER A 85 -5.64 -4.33 -25.07
N SER A 86 -5.89 -5.61 -24.75
CA SER A 86 -5.07 -6.73 -25.22
C SER A 86 -5.89 -7.86 -25.86
N SER A 87 -6.55 -7.59 -27.01
CA SER A 87 -7.05 -8.63 -27.93
C SER A 87 -7.25 -8.08 -29.35
N SER A 88 -6.31 -8.42 -30.25
CA SER A 88 -6.40 -8.52 -31.73
C SER A 88 -6.76 -7.29 -32.61
N SER A 89 -5.73 -6.81 -33.32
CA SER A 89 -5.65 -6.43 -34.75
C SER A 89 -6.89 -6.15 -35.62
N SER A 90 -6.80 -5.00 -36.30
CA SER A 90 -7.11 -4.73 -37.73
C SER A 90 -8.17 -3.65 -38.03
N SER A 91 -7.68 -2.61 -38.73
CA SER A 91 -8.37 -1.82 -39.76
C SER A 91 -9.52 -0.86 -39.39
N SER A 92 -9.18 0.43 -39.55
CA SER A 92 -9.94 1.48 -40.25
C SER A 92 -10.83 2.46 -39.46
N ARG A 93 -10.38 3.73 -39.56
CA ARG A 93 -11.15 4.99 -39.76
C ARG A 93 -12.14 5.45 -38.68
N GLY A 94 -11.70 6.47 -37.94
CA GLY A 94 -12.40 7.76 -37.86
C GLY A 94 -13.24 8.03 -36.62
N GLY A 95 -13.01 9.21 -36.02
CA GLY A 95 -14.07 9.97 -35.34
C GLY A 95 -13.91 10.20 -33.83
N ALA A 96 -13.53 11.43 -33.50
CA ALA A 96 -13.90 12.23 -32.32
C ALA A 96 -13.79 11.62 -30.90
N VAL A 97 -12.82 12.14 -30.15
CA VAL A 97 -12.77 12.09 -28.68
C VAL A 97 -13.86 12.96 -28.07
N GLY A 98 -14.76 12.34 -27.30
CA GLY A 98 -15.75 13.00 -26.46
C GLY A 98 -15.64 12.45 -25.04
N VAL A 99 -15.22 13.32 -24.13
CA VAL A 99 -15.19 13.13 -22.67
C VAL A 99 -16.53 12.61 -22.16
N LEU A 100 -16.51 11.64 -21.23
CA LEU A 100 -17.48 11.55 -20.13
C LEU A 100 -16.89 10.70 -19.00
N LEU A 101 -16.36 11.38 -17.99
CA LEU A 101 -16.16 10.86 -16.64
C LEU A 101 -17.55 10.62 -16.02
N ALA A 102 -17.83 9.40 -15.58
CA ALA A 102 -19.02 9.11 -14.79
C ALA A 102 -18.70 8.13 -13.67
N SER A 103 -18.64 8.69 -12.46
CA SER A 103 -18.77 7.97 -11.20
C SER A 103 -20.01 7.06 -11.26
N VAL A 104 -19.86 5.76 -11.05
CA VAL A 104 -21.02 4.86 -10.90
C VAL A 104 -20.98 4.17 -9.54
N THR A 105 -21.81 4.68 -8.64
CA THR A 105 -22.30 3.96 -7.46
C THR A 105 -23.41 3.03 -7.91
N ARG A 106 -23.43 1.76 -7.47
CA ARG A 106 -24.68 0.99 -7.37
C ARG A 106 -24.57 -0.16 -6.37
N ALA A 107 -25.43 -0.09 -5.35
CA ALA A 107 -25.66 -1.11 -4.34
C ALA A 107 -26.84 -2.00 -4.75
N THR A 108 -26.72 -3.32 -4.62
CA THR A 108 -27.86 -4.25 -4.50
C THR A 108 -27.54 -5.46 -3.61
N LYS A 109 -28.05 -5.39 -2.38
CA LYS A 109 -28.63 -6.43 -1.51
C LYS A 109 -28.55 -7.91 -2.00
N VAL A 110 -27.82 -8.77 -1.27
CA VAL A 110 -27.96 -10.24 -1.31
C VAL A 110 -28.67 -10.76 -0.07
N SER A 111 -29.61 -11.69 -0.28
CA SER A 111 -30.42 -12.36 0.74
C SER A 111 -29.93 -13.80 0.98
N ARG A 112 -29.38 -14.00 2.19
CA ARG A 112 -29.35 -15.15 3.13
C ARG A 112 -29.48 -16.63 2.68
N LYS A 113 -28.74 -17.47 3.45
CA LYS A 113 -29.06 -18.83 4.01
C LYS A 113 -28.80 -20.00 3.01
N SER A 114 -28.20 -21.16 3.30
CA SER A 114 -27.55 -21.79 4.47
C SER A 114 -27.01 -23.21 4.13
N THR A 115 -26.09 -23.69 4.97
CA THR A 115 -25.91 -25.07 5.53
C THR A 115 -25.45 -26.26 4.66
N SER A 116 -24.35 -26.87 5.15
CA SER A 116 -24.00 -28.30 5.37
C SER A 116 -24.71 -29.39 4.55
N SER A 117 -24.10 -30.50 4.13
CA SER A 117 -23.22 -31.44 4.86
C SER A 117 -22.58 -32.49 3.93
N GLU A 118 -21.61 -33.22 4.49
CA GLU A 118 -20.81 -34.37 4.06
C GLU A 118 -21.46 -35.48 3.19
N VAL A 119 -20.63 -36.22 2.43
CA VAL A 119 -20.55 -37.72 2.39
C VAL A 119 -19.25 -38.21 1.72
N ALA A 120 -18.90 -39.45 2.02
CA ALA A 120 -17.59 -40.10 1.93
C ALA A 120 -17.32 -40.98 0.68
N ALA A 121 -16.07 -41.48 0.63
CA ALA A 121 -15.57 -42.78 0.14
C ALA A 121 -14.94 -42.91 -1.26
N GLY A 122 -13.82 -43.65 -1.31
CA GLY A 122 -13.41 -44.48 -2.46
C GLY A 122 -11.92 -44.41 -2.83
N GLY A 123 -11.16 -45.48 -2.60
CA GLY A 123 -9.71 -45.54 -2.81
C GLY A 123 -9.25 -45.87 -4.24
N GLY A 124 -7.92 -45.95 -4.42
CA GLY A 124 -7.30 -46.72 -5.52
C GLY A 124 -6.13 -46.06 -6.27
N GLY A 125 -4.90 -46.35 -5.84
CA GLY A 125 -3.76 -46.78 -6.66
C GLY A 125 -3.17 -45.91 -7.79
N GLY A 126 -1.87 -45.60 -7.66
CA GLY A 126 -0.88 -45.85 -8.72
C GLY A 126 -0.19 -44.66 -9.39
N GLY A 127 1.15 -44.74 -9.43
CA GLY A 127 1.97 -44.23 -10.55
C GLY A 127 2.51 -42.81 -10.42
N GLY A 128 3.83 -42.69 -10.28
CA GLY A 128 4.53 -41.41 -10.20
C GLY A 128 4.61 -40.63 -11.51
N GLN A 129 4.95 -39.35 -11.37
CA GLN A 129 6.00 -38.65 -12.13
C GLN A 129 6.12 -37.23 -11.60
N SER A 130 7.34 -36.88 -11.21
CA SER A 130 7.80 -35.53 -10.96
C SER A 130 7.55 -34.64 -12.18
N SER A 131 6.72 -33.62 -11.99
CA SER A 131 6.64 -32.46 -12.89
C SER A 131 6.37 -31.22 -12.03
N SER A 132 7.37 -30.35 -12.00
CA SER A 132 7.32 -29.00 -11.48
C SER A 132 6.20 -28.25 -12.20
N SER A 133 5.05 -28.16 -11.54
CA SER A 133 3.88 -27.43 -12.01
C SER A 133 4.03 -25.98 -11.60
N SER A 134 4.39 -25.14 -12.57
CA SER A 134 4.21 -23.69 -12.51
C SER A 134 2.76 -23.40 -12.13
N SER A 135 2.55 -22.94 -10.91
CA SER A 135 1.22 -22.66 -10.37
C SER A 135 0.56 -21.55 -11.18
N SER A 136 -0.22 -21.94 -12.19
CA SER A 136 -1.20 -21.08 -12.85
C SER A 136 -2.44 -21.10 -11.96
N SER A 137 -2.40 -20.33 -10.87
CA SER A 137 -3.54 -20.14 -9.97
C SER A 137 -4.55 -19.22 -10.64
N SER A 138 -5.42 -19.81 -11.47
CA SER A 138 -6.74 -19.25 -11.73
C SER A 138 -7.62 -19.47 -10.49
N SER A 139 -8.40 -18.45 -10.12
CA SER A 139 -9.36 -18.37 -9.00
C SER A 139 -8.85 -17.75 -7.70
N SER A 140 -9.13 -16.46 -7.50
CA SER A 140 -10.26 -16.05 -6.66
C SER A 140 -10.67 -14.63 -7.06
N GLU A 141 -11.95 -14.31 -6.99
CA GLU A 141 -12.53 -13.00 -7.32
C GLU A 141 -12.08 -11.84 -6.39
N GLY A 142 -11.01 -12.04 -5.60
CA GLY A 142 -10.36 -11.03 -4.77
C GLY A 142 -9.03 -10.59 -5.39
N GLY A 143 -8.87 -9.28 -5.59
CA GLY A 143 -7.60 -8.72 -6.06
C GLY A 143 -6.44 -9.02 -5.12
N ARG A 144 -5.20 -8.99 -5.63
CA ARG A 144 -4.01 -9.27 -4.83
C ARG A 144 -3.65 -8.07 -3.95
N SER A 145 -3.20 -8.34 -2.73
CA SER A 145 -2.70 -7.30 -1.82
C SER A 145 -1.30 -6.81 -2.21
N ALA A 146 -1.04 -5.51 -2.02
CA ALA A 146 0.26 -4.87 -2.19
C ALA A 146 0.73 -4.29 -0.85
N TYR A 147 2.02 -4.37 -0.57
CA TYR A 147 2.61 -4.01 0.73
C TYR A 147 3.68 -2.94 0.57
N PHE A 148 3.53 -1.83 1.30
CA PHE A 148 4.42 -0.67 1.23
C PHE A 148 5.04 -0.39 2.59
N ALA A 149 6.38 -0.35 2.64
CA ALA A 149 7.11 0.00 3.84
C ALA A 149 7.38 1.51 3.90
N PHE A 150 7.01 2.14 5.01
CA PHE A 150 7.17 3.56 5.25
C PHE A 150 8.09 3.82 6.45
N GLN A 151 8.79 4.95 6.41
CA GLN A 151 9.51 5.54 7.52
C GLN A 151 8.96 6.95 7.80
N LEU A 152 8.71 7.24 9.07
CA LEU A 152 8.38 8.56 9.59
C LEU A 152 9.55 9.07 10.42
N ASP A 153 10.13 10.21 10.04
CA ASP A 153 11.12 10.94 10.82
C ASP A 153 10.47 12.18 11.45
N PHE A 154 10.23 12.13 12.75
CA PHE A 154 9.59 13.19 13.53
C PHE A 154 10.58 14.30 13.90
N PRO A 155 10.30 15.57 13.56
CA PRO A 155 11.20 16.66 13.90
C PRO A 155 11.14 16.99 15.41
N PRO A 156 12.16 17.68 15.96
CA PRO A 156 12.19 18.07 17.37
C PRO A 156 10.99 18.92 17.84
N ASN A 157 10.35 19.63 16.92
CA ASN A 157 9.20 20.49 17.16
C ASN A 157 7.86 19.85 16.75
N TYR A 158 7.80 18.53 16.53
CA TYR A 158 6.54 17.80 16.42
C TYR A 158 5.68 18.02 17.69
N PRO A 159 4.35 18.21 17.57
CA PRO A 159 3.52 18.13 16.35
C PRO A 159 3.29 19.47 15.62
N PHE A 160 4.06 20.52 15.91
CA PHE A 160 3.91 21.81 15.20
C PHE A 160 4.46 21.78 13.77
N LYS A 161 5.43 20.89 13.50
CA LYS A 161 5.81 20.50 12.13
C LYS A 161 5.46 19.03 11.89
N PRO A 162 5.09 18.65 10.65
CA PRO A 162 4.85 17.27 10.27
C PRO A 162 6.11 16.41 10.36
N PRO A 163 5.98 15.07 10.52
CA PRO A 163 7.07 14.16 10.22
C PRO A 163 7.41 14.19 8.74
N VAL A 164 8.68 13.90 8.42
CA VAL A 164 9.10 13.58 7.05
C VAL A 164 8.72 12.13 6.77
N ILE A 165 8.11 11.87 5.62
CA ILE A 165 7.71 10.52 5.19
C ILE A 165 8.61 10.04 4.06
N THR A 166 9.09 8.81 4.15
CA THR A 166 9.80 8.13 3.05
C THR A 166 9.22 6.74 2.83
N VAL A 167 9.06 6.34 1.57
CA VAL A 167 8.79 4.96 1.16
C VAL A 167 10.12 4.22 1.02
N LEU A 168 10.29 3.12 1.75
CA LEU A 168 11.57 2.39 1.81
C LEU A 168 11.76 1.43 0.62
N GLY A 169 10.68 0.97 0.01
CA GLY A 169 10.72 0.05 -1.13
C GLY A 169 10.63 0.76 -2.49
N PRO A 170 11.18 0.17 -3.56
CA PRO A 170 10.95 0.65 -4.92
C PRO A 170 9.46 0.77 -5.19
N THR A 171 9.03 1.92 -5.72
CA THR A 171 7.62 2.20 -5.98
C THR A 171 7.48 2.96 -7.29
N TYR A 172 6.51 2.55 -8.12
CA TYR A 172 6.16 3.23 -9.37
C TYR A 172 4.91 4.09 -9.14
N HIS A 173 5.10 5.37 -8.82
CA HIS A 173 4.05 6.31 -8.45
C HIS A 173 4.45 7.74 -8.86
N PRO A 174 3.55 8.55 -9.45
CA PRO A 174 3.92 9.90 -9.93
C PRO A 174 4.39 10.84 -8.82
N ASN A 175 3.85 10.70 -7.61
CA ASN A 175 4.21 11.52 -6.44
C ASN A 175 5.23 10.87 -5.48
N ILE A 176 5.90 9.79 -5.86
CA ILE A 176 7.00 9.19 -5.09
C ILE A 176 8.23 9.13 -5.97
N LYS A 177 9.33 9.71 -5.52
CA LYS A 177 10.60 9.70 -6.25
C LYS A 177 11.18 8.28 -6.27
N GLN A 178 11.42 7.72 -7.45
CA GLN A 178 11.83 6.32 -7.61
C GLN A 178 13.21 6.04 -7.00
N THR A 179 14.08 7.05 -7.00
CA THR A 179 15.48 6.93 -6.55
C THR A 179 15.65 7.05 -5.04
N THR A 180 14.83 7.86 -4.37
CA THR A 180 15.01 8.22 -2.96
C THR A 180 13.86 7.77 -2.06
N GLY A 181 12.71 7.41 -2.64
CA GLY A 181 11.48 7.10 -1.91
C GLY A 181 10.82 8.32 -1.26
N GLU A 182 11.31 9.53 -1.55
CA GLU A 182 10.72 10.77 -1.06
C GLU A 182 9.34 11.00 -1.66
N MET A 183 8.45 11.58 -0.86
CA MET A 183 7.06 11.81 -1.20
C MET A 183 6.79 13.31 -1.27
N CYS A 184 5.77 13.72 -2.03
CA CYS A 184 5.32 15.10 -1.97
C CYS A 184 4.72 15.42 -0.58
N ASP A 185 5.11 16.55 0.01
CA ASP A 185 4.61 17.00 1.31
C ASP A 185 3.10 17.32 1.29
N SER A 186 2.47 17.42 0.11
CA SER A 186 1.03 17.65 -0.06
C SER A 186 0.17 16.59 0.65
N VAL A 187 0.68 15.37 0.83
CA VAL A 187 0.01 14.31 1.59
C VAL A 187 -0.29 14.74 3.03
N LEU A 188 0.60 15.52 3.64
CA LEU A 188 0.43 16.01 5.02
C LEU A 188 -0.08 17.45 5.07
N THR A 189 0.28 18.27 4.09
CA THR A 189 0.08 19.72 4.10
C THR A 189 -1.12 20.19 3.28
N GLY A 190 -1.64 19.37 2.34
CA GLY A 190 -2.70 19.75 1.41
C GLY A 190 -4.01 20.16 2.08
N GLU A 191 -4.53 19.36 3.00
CA GLU A 191 -5.72 19.71 3.82
C GLU A 191 -5.36 20.57 5.05
N GLY A 192 -4.12 21.05 5.14
CA GLY A 192 -3.58 21.73 6.31
C GLY A 192 -3.05 20.74 7.36
N TRP A 193 -1.74 20.72 7.55
CA TRP A 193 -1.15 20.06 8.71
C TRP A 193 -1.58 20.79 9.98
N GLY A 194 -2.07 20.05 10.97
CA GLY A 194 -2.43 20.57 12.28
C GLY A 194 -1.86 19.70 13.40
N PRO A 195 -1.49 20.28 14.57
CA PRO A 195 -1.01 19.53 15.74
C PRO A 195 -1.97 18.46 16.29
N THR A 196 -3.22 18.45 15.81
CA THR A 196 -4.27 17.49 16.14
C THR A 196 -4.23 16.23 15.26
N LEU A 197 -3.49 16.26 14.14
CA LEU A 197 -3.23 15.07 13.34
C LEU A 197 -2.31 14.12 14.14
N ASN A 198 -2.60 12.83 14.04
CA ASN A 198 -1.88 11.77 14.72
C ASN A 198 -1.43 10.72 13.70
N VAL A 199 -0.57 9.79 14.12
CA VAL A 199 -0.01 8.76 13.25
C VAL A 199 -1.09 7.91 12.59
N ARG A 200 -2.21 7.61 13.29
CA ARG A 200 -3.37 6.93 12.69
C ARG A 200 -3.90 7.67 11.46
N LYS A 201 -4.14 8.97 11.56
CA LYS A 201 -4.60 9.80 10.43
C LYS A 201 -3.55 9.88 9.32
N ILE A 202 -2.25 9.90 9.66
CA ILE A 202 -1.17 9.84 8.68
C ILE A 202 -1.25 8.54 7.87
N CYS A 203 -1.36 7.38 8.53
CA CYS A 203 -1.51 6.09 7.85
C CYS A 203 -2.76 6.04 6.94
N MET A 204 -3.87 6.61 7.39
CA MET A 204 -5.10 6.71 6.58
C MET A 204 -4.90 7.56 5.32
N ARG A 205 -4.23 8.72 5.45
CA ARG A 205 -3.88 9.57 4.29
C ARG A 205 -2.91 8.89 3.32
N LEU A 206 -1.94 8.14 3.84
CA LEU A 206 -1.00 7.37 3.01
C LEU A 206 -1.71 6.27 2.23
N ARG A 207 -2.68 5.58 2.84
CA ARG A 207 -3.52 4.60 2.13
C ARG A 207 -4.26 5.27 0.98
N LYS A 208 -4.94 6.38 1.24
CA LYS A 208 -5.68 7.13 0.22
C LYS A 208 -4.77 7.60 -0.90
N PHE A 209 -3.61 8.16 -0.56
CA PHE A 209 -2.60 8.62 -1.50
C PHE A 209 -2.17 7.52 -2.48
N LEU A 210 -1.96 6.28 -2.03
CA LEU A 210 -1.62 5.16 -2.92
C LEU A 210 -2.79 4.68 -3.79
N CYS A 211 -4.03 4.99 -3.42
CA CYS A 211 -5.22 4.68 -4.21
C CYS A 211 -5.55 5.79 -5.22
N GLU A 212 -5.17 7.02 -4.94
CA GLU A 212 -5.53 8.23 -5.69
C GLU A 212 -4.27 9.04 -6.03
N PRO A 213 -3.48 8.61 -7.03
CA PRO A 213 -2.30 9.36 -7.47
C PRO A 213 -2.69 10.73 -8.02
N ASP A 214 -1.89 11.75 -7.74
CA ASP A 214 -2.15 13.15 -8.11
C ASP A 214 -1.26 13.58 -9.29
N PRO A 215 -1.79 13.73 -10.52
CA PRO A 215 -1.01 14.14 -11.67
C PRO A 215 -0.63 15.63 -11.67
N ASP A 216 -1.24 16.47 -10.83
CA ASP A 216 -1.01 17.93 -10.83
C ASP A 216 0.24 18.32 -10.03
N HIS A 217 0.68 17.46 -9.09
CA HIS A 217 1.85 17.69 -8.25
C HIS A 217 2.88 16.53 -8.30
N PRO A 218 3.41 16.18 -9.48
CA PRO A 218 4.28 15.03 -9.63
C PRO A 218 5.70 15.29 -9.11
N LEU A 219 6.34 14.22 -8.62
CA LEU A 219 7.79 14.15 -8.44
C LEU A 219 8.48 13.45 -9.61
N GLU A 220 7.72 12.65 -10.37
CA GLU A 220 8.17 11.91 -11.55
C GLU A 220 7.27 12.28 -12.75
N ASP A 221 7.67 13.30 -13.50
CA ASP A 221 6.88 13.90 -14.60
C ASP A 221 6.50 12.88 -15.68
N ASP A 222 7.41 11.95 -16.00
CA ASP A 222 7.16 10.92 -17.02
C ASP A 222 6.08 9.94 -16.59
N ILE A 223 6.04 9.58 -15.30
CA ILE A 223 5.00 8.69 -14.74
C ILE A 223 3.65 9.43 -14.73
N ALA A 224 3.64 10.71 -14.36
CA ALA A 224 2.43 11.53 -14.34
C ALA A 224 1.87 11.75 -15.74
N ARG A 225 2.73 12.02 -16.73
CA ARG A 225 2.34 12.10 -18.14
C ARG A 225 1.70 10.80 -18.61
N LEU A 226 2.29 9.64 -18.27
CA LEU A 226 1.71 8.34 -18.61
C LEU A 226 0.35 8.12 -17.93
N LEU A 227 0.21 8.51 -16.66
CA LEU A 227 -1.07 8.43 -15.93
C LEU A 227 -2.18 9.23 -16.63
N VAL A 228 -1.87 10.45 -17.10
CA VAL A 228 -2.85 11.32 -17.78
C VAL A 228 -3.13 10.87 -19.21
N GLU A 229 -2.10 10.57 -20.00
CA GLU A 229 -2.23 10.25 -21.42
C GLU A 229 -2.71 8.81 -21.67
N GLN A 230 -2.21 7.86 -20.88
CA GLN A 230 -2.44 6.41 -21.07
C GLN A 230 -2.67 5.71 -19.71
N PRO A 231 -3.77 6.02 -19.00
CA PRO A 231 -4.03 5.51 -17.66
C PRO A 231 -4.07 3.97 -17.59
N GLY A 232 -4.50 3.30 -18.67
CA GLY A 232 -4.49 1.84 -18.76
C GLY A 232 -3.08 1.25 -18.82
N GLU A 233 -2.16 1.92 -19.51
CA GLU A 233 -0.76 1.47 -19.58
C GLU A 233 -0.04 1.76 -18.25
N TYR A 234 -0.28 2.94 -17.66
CA TYR A 234 0.17 3.25 -16.31
C TYR A 234 -0.27 2.17 -15.31
N ALA A 235 -1.56 1.79 -15.31
CA ALA A 235 -2.08 0.78 -14.40
C ALA A 235 -1.41 -0.59 -14.60
N LYS A 236 -1.15 -1.01 -15.85
CA LYS A 236 -0.43 -2.27 -16.14
C LYS A 236 1.00 -2.23 -15.61
N ILE A 237 1.74 -1.15 -15.84
CA ILE A 237 3.13 -1.01 -15.39
C ILE A 237 3.19 -0.94 -13.87
N ALA A 238 2.35 -0.12 -13.24
CA ALA A 238 2.23 0.00 -11.79
C ALA A 238 1.88 -1.34 -11.14
N HIS A 239 0.92 -2.08 -11.70
CA HIS A 239 0.53 -3.40 -11.23
C HIS A 239 1.70 -4.40 -11.35
N LYS A 240 2.32 -4.51 -12.53
CA LYS A 240 3.48 -5.38 -12.74
C LYS A 240 4.62 -5.06 -11.76
N HIS A 241 4.93 -3.78 -11.60
CA HIS A 241 5.94 -3.32 -10.66
C HIS A 241 5.59 -3.71 -9.21
N ALA A 242 4.32 -3.60 -8.80
CA ALA A 242 3.86 -4.01 -7.48
C ALA A 242 3.94 -5.54 -7.28
N LEU A 243 3.64 -6.34 -8.30
CA LEU A 243 3.77 -7.80 -8.24
C LEU A 243 5.20 -8.22 -7.89
N GLU A 244 6.18 -7.53 -8.47
CA GLU A 244 7.60 -7.79 -8.27
C GLU A 244 8.10 -7.18 -6.95
N ASN A 245 7.72 -5.95 -6.60
CA ASN A 245 8.40 -5.15 -5.58
C ASN A 245 7.60 -4.88 -4.30
N ALA A 246 6.26 -4.87 -4.36
CA ALA A 246 5.39 -4.57 -3.22
C ALA A 246 4.85 -5.86 -2.56
N THR A 247 5.74 -6.84 -2.33
CA THR A 247 5.40 -8.07 -1.60
C THR A 247 5.62 -7.89 -0.11
N MET A 248 4.88 -8.63 0.73
CA MET A 248 5.06 -8.59 2.18
C MET A 248 6.52 -8.86 2.59
N ALA A 249 7.16 -9.85 1.96
CA ALA A 249 8.57 -10.18 2.23
C ALA A 249 9.51 -9.01 1.90
N LYS A 250 9.35 -8.36 0.74
CA LYS A 250 10.17 -7.21 0.37
C LYS A 250 9.90 -5.98 1.24
N ALA A 251 8.65 -5.77 1.65
CA ALA A 251 8.29 -4.68 2.53
C ALA A 251 8.90 -4.86 3.94
N MET A 252 8.85 -6.08 4.48
CA MET A 252 9.49 -6.41 5.78
C MET A 252 11.01 -6.28 5.72
N ASP A 253 11.64 -6.78 4.65
CA ASP A 253 13.08 -6.63 4.40
C ASP A 253 13.50 -5.16 4.25
N ALA A 254 12.68 -4.33 3.58
CA ALA A 254 12.89 -2.88 3.52
C ALA A 254 12.76 -2.19 4.89
N MET A 255 11.82 -2.63 5.75
CA MET A 255 11.71 -2.12 7.12
C MET A 255 12.95 -2.42 7.94
N ALA A 256 13.46 -3.66 7.89
CA ALA A 256 14.63 -4.09 8.64
C ALA A 256 15.90 -3.33 8.23
N ARG A 257 16.10 -3.11 6.92
CA ARG A 257 17.25 -2.34 6.42
C ARG A 257 17.16 -0.84 6.71
N GLY A 258 15.94 -0.30 6.81
CA GLY A 258 15.71 1.14 6.85
C GLY A 258 16.21 1.87 5.59
N LYS A 259 16.18 3.21 5.60
CA LYS A 259 16.84 4.02 4.57
C LYS A 259 18.33 4.04 4.87
N GLN A 260 19.17 3.39 4.06
CA GLN A 260 20.61 3.52 4.19
C GLN A 260 20.99 5.00 3.95
N ALA A 261 21.66 5.61 4.91
CA ALA A 261 22.25 6.93 4.73
C ALA A 261 23.32 6.82 3.64
N LYS A 262 23.13 7.52 2.53
CA LYS A 262 24.12 7.62 1.46
C LYS A 262 25.18 8.66 1.81
#